data_AF-A0A7D7W857-F1
#
_entry.id   AF-A0A7D7W857-F1
#
_cell.length_a   1.000
_cell.length_b   1.000
_cell.length_c   1.000
_cell.angle_alpha   90.00
_cell.angle_beta   90.00
_cell.angle_gamma   90.00
#
_symmetry.space_group_name_H-M   'P 1'
#
loop_
_entity.id
_entity.type
_entity.pdbx_description
1 polymer ?
#
loop_
_entity_poly.entity_id
_entity_poly.type
_entity_poly.pdbx_seq_one_letter_code
_entity_poly.pdbx_strand_id
1 'polypeptide(L)'
;MRRHLRWVVLLVSAPLAYLVAALLHVWARDAQSRSEGVGAAWLVFGQFLISLTALVAPIVLIILAIIEMTRVHRRARRARGRFTRSEQQQLATAHSSAAAWEHARAVRSSIMEGRMPPALHQQWDVVPYDREIFFGHVPVTYARYYGQDVAYQQSSTIALGRPAFVVGALAVTAIANSAARSSAAKQAAPQWREWQSTGAYVTSHRIAVHVGGQWLSFDYAAMTAVYPEVASRTLVCQFASTAPMLLSGDGAVLSAVIAVAQAYGLDAARDHPALAPLNQPAAEPALPPIGRPPRD
;
A
#
# COMPACT_ATOMS: atom_id res chain seq x y z
N MET A 1 -8.14 -36.10 -0.19
CA MET A 1 -7.41 -36.79 -1.28
C MET A 1 -7.36 -36.00 -2.61
N ARG A 2 -8.45 -35.38 -3.09
CA ARG A 2 -8.46 -34.62 -4.38
C ARG A 2 -7.44 -33.47 -4.51
N ARG A 3 -6.94 -32.93 -3.39
CA ARG A 3 -6.03 -31.76 -3.35
C ARG A 3 -4.60 -32.05 -3.79
N HIS A 4 -4.07 -33.25 -3.53
CA HIS A 4 -2.73 -33.64 -3.97
C HIS A 4 -2.73 -34.20 -5.40
N LEU A 5 -3.90 -34.62 -5.89
CA LEU A 5 -4.04 -35.27 -7.19
C LEU A 5 -3.69 -34.34 -8.36
N ARG A 6 -4.01 -33.05 -8.26
CA ARG A 6 -3.80 -32.08 -9.36
C ARG A 6 -2.33 -31.88 -9.71
N TRP A 7 -1.46 -31.60 -8.74
CA TRP A 7 -0.04 -31.37 -9.03
C TRP A 7 0.68 -32.67 -9.40
N VAL A 8 0.27 -33.81 -8.82
CA VAL A 8 0.80 -35.13 -9.19
C VAL A 8 0.43 -35.46 -10.64
N VAL A 9 -0.81 -35.23 -11.06
CA VAL A 9 -1.25 -35.44 -12.45
C VAL A 9 -0.47 -34.54 -13.42
N LEU A 10 -0.25 -33.27 -13.07
CA LEU A 10 0.57 -32.36 -13.89
C LEU A 10 2.02 -32.83 -13.99
N LEU A 11 2.61 -33.30 -12.89
CA LEU A 11 3.99 -33.78 -12.87
C LEU A 11 4.16 -35.08 -13.67
N VAL A 12 3.19 -36.00 -13.58
CA VAL A 12 3.20 -37.28 -14.31
C VAL A 12 2.84 -37.11 -15.79
N SER A 13 2.01 -36.11 -16.12
CA SER A 13 1.67 -35.82 -17.53
C SER A 13 2.83 -35.19 -18.31
N ALA A 14 3.83 -34.59 -17.65
CA ALA A 14 5.01 -34.05 -18.31
C ALA A 14 5.85 -35.12 -19.07
N PRO A 15 6.31 -36.22 -18.44
CA PRO A 15 7.01 -37.27 -19.16
C PRO A 15 6.10 -38.00 -20.16
N LEU A 16 4.80 -38.13 -19.86
CA LEU A 16 3.83 -38.74 -20.78
C LEU A 16 3.68 -37.91 -22.07
N ALA A 17 3.57 -36.58 -21.94
CA ALA A 17 3.49 -35.67 -23.08
C ALA A 17 4.74 -35.74 -23.95
N TYR A 18 5.93 -35.84 -23.34
CA TYR A 18 7.19 -36.03 -24.06
C TYR A 18 7.22 -37.37 -24.80
N LEU A 19 6.81 -38.47 -24.16
CA LEU A 19 6.77 -39.81 -24.79
C LEU A 19 5.79 -39.86 -25.95
N VAL A 20 4.60 -39.27 -25.80
CA VAL A 20 3.60 -39.17 -26.88
C VAL A 20 4.17 -38.35 -28.05
N ALA A 21 4.81 -37.22 -27.79
CA ALA A 21 5.44 -36.42 -28.84
C ALA A 21 6.60 -37.16 -29.53
N ALA A 22 7.39 -37.94 -28.81
CA ALA A 22 8.45 -38.77 -29.37
C ALA A 22 7.89 -39.87 -30.29
N LEU A 23 6.80 -40.54 -29.89
CA LEU A 23 6.10 -41.53 -30.72
C LEU A 23 5.52 -40.89 -31.99
N LEU A 24 4.87 -39.73 -31.86
CA LEU A 24 4.36 -38.96 -33.01
C LEU A 24 5.50 -38.55 -33.95
N HIS A 25 6.68 -38.24 -33.41
CA HIS A 25 7.84 -37.88 -34.21
C HIS A 25 8.38 -39.05 -35.02
N VAL A 26 8.41 -40.28 -34.45
CA VAL A 26 8.81 -41.50 -35.17
C VAL A 26 7.83 -41.80 -36.31
N TRP A 27 6.53 -41.69 -36.03
CA TRP A 27 5.47 -41.89 -37.02
C TRP A 27 5.53 -40.84 -38.14
N ALA A 28 5.73 -39.57 -37.80
CA ALA A 28 5.84 -38.48 -38.77
C ALA A 28 7.06 -38.64 -39.70
N ARG A 29 8.20 -39.15 -39.19
CA ARG A 29 9.37 -39.46 -40.03
C ARG A 29 9.10 -40.59 -41.03
N ASP A 30 8.41 -41.65 -40.61
CA ASP A 30 8.04 -42.76 -41.50
C ASP A 30 6.97 -42.36 -42.53
N ALA A 31 6.07 -41.43 -42.18
CA ALA A 31 5.14 -40.83 -43.14
C ALA A 31 5.86 -39.91 -44.15
N GLN A 32 6.84 -39.14 -43.69
CA GLN A 32 7.62 -38.22 -44.52
C GLN A 32 8.49 -38.95 -45.55
N SER A 33 9.07 -40.10 -45.20
CA SER A 33 9.89 -40.90 -46.13
C SER A 33 9.10 -41.52 -47.30
N ARG A 34 7.78 -41.58 -47.19
CA ARG A 34 6.86 -42.17 -48.19
C ARG A 34 6.17 -41.13 -49.07
N SER A 35 6.32 -39.83 -48.78
CA SER A 35 5.61 -38.75 -49.49
C SER A 35 6.55 -37.96 -50.41
N GLU A 36 6.16 -37.76 -51.66
CA GLU A 36 6.83 -36.84 -52.59
C GLU A 36 5.93 -35.62 -52.89
N GLY A 37 6.53 -34.44 -53.13
CA GLY A 37 5.81 -33.22 -53.51
C GLY A 37 5.28 -32.36 -52.35
N VAL A 38 4.23 -31.58 -52.58
CA VAL A 38 3.69 -30.55 -51.65
C VAL A 38 3.26 -31.12 -50.28
N GLY A 39 2.87 -32.40 -50.23
CA GLY A 39 2.57 -33.10 -48.97
C GLY A 39 3.78 -33.22 -48.03
N ALA A 40 5.00 -33.31 -48.57
CA ALA A 40 6.22 -33.41 -47.77
C ALA A 40 6.52 -32.11 -46.99
N ALA A 41 6.22 -30.94 -47.58
CA ALA A 41 6.43 -29.65 -46.91
C ALA A 41 5.54 -29.47 -45.67
N TRP A 42 4.26 -29.90 -45.76
CA TRP A 42 3.34 -29.89 -44.62
C TRP A 42 3.76 -30.86 -43.52
N LEU A 43 4.33 -32.01 -43.87
CA LEU A 43 4.87 -32.97 -42.90
C LEU A 43 6.10 -32.44 -42.17
N VAL A 44 7.00 -31.71 -42.84
CA VAL A 44 8.14 -31.03 -42.21
C VAL A 44 7.67 -29.96 -41.21
N PHE A 45 6.69 -29.14 -41.59
CA PHE A 45 6.11 -28.15 -40.70
C PHE A 45 5.42 -28.79 -39.47
N GLY A 46 4.65 -29.87 -39.69
CA GLY A 46 4.05 -30.65 -38.62
C GLY A 46 5.10 -31.23 -37.67
N GLN A 47 6.20 -31.75 -38.20
CA GLN A 47 7.31 -32.27 -37.40
C GLN A 47 7.98 -31.19 -36.54
N PHE A 48 8.18 -29.99 -37.09
CA PHE A 48 8.69 -28.86 -36.32
C PHE A 48 7.76 -28.49 -35.14
N LEU A 49 6.44 -28.45 -35.37
CA LEU A 49 5.46 -28.18 -34.31
C LEU A 49 5.46 -29.27 -33.23
N ILE A 50 5.62 -30.54 -33.61
CA ILE A 50 5.73 -31.66 -32.66
C ILE A 50 6.99 -31.51 -31.82
N SER A 51 8.15 -31.19 -32.42
CA SER A 51 9.40 -30.95 -31.68
C SER A 51 9.30 -29.76 -30.73
N LEU A 52 8.68 -28.66 -31.17
CA LEU A 52 8.44 -27.50 -30.32
C LEU A 52 7.54 -27.84 -29.13
N THR A 53 6.46 -28.59 -29.37
CA THR A 53 5.53 -29.04 -28.32
C THR A 53 6.21 -30.00 -27.35
N ALA A 54 7.04 -30.92 -27.85
CA ALA A 54 7.82 -31.86 -27.05
C ALA A 54 8.77 -31.15 -26.08
N LEU A 55 9.28 -29.97 -26.45
CA LEU A 55 10.14 -29.16 -25.59
C LEU A 55 9.32 -28.30 -24.62
N VAL A 56 8.30 -27.60 -25.11
CA VAL A 56 7.58 -26.57 -24.34
C VAL A 56 6.55 -27.18 -23.38
N ALA A 57 5.78 -28.18 -23.82
CA ALA A 57 4.72 -28.78 -23.02
C ALA A 57 5.20 -29.34 -21.67
N PRO A 58 6.29 -30.15 -21.57
CA PRO A 58 6.74 -30.65 -20.27
C PRO A 58 7.23 -29.52 -19.37
N ILE A 59 7.88 -28.49 -19.90
CA ILE A 59 8.34 -27.33 -19.12
C ILE A 59 7.14 -26.61 -18.50
N VAL A 60 6.11 -26.31 -19.30
CA VAL A 60 4.87 -25.66 -18.82
C VAL A 60 4.18 -26.53 -17.76
N LEU A 61 4.05 -27.84 -18.00
CA LEU A 61 3.43 -28.76 -17.05
C LEU A 61 4.20 -28.85 -15.73
N ILE A 62 5.53 -28.88 -15.78
CA ILE A 62 6.40 -28.84 -14.58
C ILE A 62 6.22 -27.52 -13.84
N ILE A 63 6.22 -26.38 -14.53
CA ILE A 63 5.99 -25.06 -13.89
C ILE A 63 4.64 -25.03 -13.20
N LEU A 64 3.57 -25.47 -13.86
CA LEU A 64 2.23 -25.54 -13.28
C LEU A 64 2.18 -26.51 -12.09
N ALA A 65 2.85 -27.66 -12.17
CA ALA A 65 2.97 -28.60 -11.07
C ALA A 65 3.67 -27.98 -9.85
N ILE A 66 4.77 -27.25 -10.06
CA ILE A 66 5.50 -26.52 -8.99
C ILE A 66 4.61 -25.43 -8.37
N ILE A 67 3.88 -24.67 -9.18
CA ILE A 67 2.96 -23.63 -8.67
C ILE A 67 1.87 -24.25 -7.80
N GLU A 68 1.22 -25.33 -8.25
CA GLU A 68 0.18 -26.00 -7.46
C GLU A 68 0.75 -26.72 -6.23
N MET A 69 1.92 -27.35 -6.35
CA MET A 69 2.63 -27.96 -5.22
C MET A 69 2.96 -26.93 -4.15
N THR A 70 3.52 -25.77 -4.52
CA THR A 70 3.84 -24.69 -3.57
C THR A 70 2.59 -24.11 -2.93
N ARG A 71 1.47 -23.97 -3.66
CA ARG A 71 0.17 -23.55 -3.09
C ARG A 71 -0.35 -24.54 -2.07
N VAL A 72 -0.37 -25.84 -2.40
CA VAL A 72 -0.82 -26.90 -1.48
C VAL A 72 0.09 -26.96 -0.25
N HIS A 73 1.40 -26.87 -0.44
CA HIS A 73 2.37 -26.88 0.64
C HIS A 73 2.18 -25.66 1.56
N ARG A 74 2.06 -24.44 1.01
CA ARG A 74 1.78 -23.22 1.81
C ARG A 74 0.47 -23.32 2.59
N ARG A 75 -0.59 -23.86 1.98
CA ARG A 75 -1.89 -24.08 2.65
C ARG A 75 -1.76 -25.08 3.79
N ALA A 76 -1.12 -26.23 3.56
CA ALA A 76 -0.89 -27.23 4.59
C ALA A 76 0.01 -26.70 5.72
N ARG A 77 1.00 -25.86 5.39
CA ARG A 77 1.89 -25.21 6.34
C ARG A 77 1.12 -24.24 7.25
N ARG A 78 0.29 -23.35 6.68
CA ARG A 78 -0.59 -22.44 7.44
C ARG A 78 -1.61 -23.20 8.29
N ALA A 79 -2.21 -24.26 7.76
CA ALA A 79 -3.15 -25.11 8.52
C ALA A 79 -2.50 -25.81 9.72
N ARG A 80 -1.17 -25.99 9.70
CA ARG A 80 -0.37 -26.50 10.84
C ARG A 80 0.17 -25.38 11.75
N GLY A 81 -0.27 -24.13 11.58
CA GLY A 81 0.17 -22.98 12.37
C GLY A 81 1.62 -22.53 12.09
N ARG A 82 2.25 -23.02 11.02
CA ARG A 82 3.63 -22.66 10.67
C ARG A 82 3.64 -21.47 9.73
N PHE A 83 3.94 -20.29 10.26
CA PHE A 83 4.02 -19.05 9.49
C PHE A 83 5.48 -18.65 9.24
N THR A 84 5.73 -18.06 8.08
CA THR A 84 7.02 -17.39 7.81
C THR A 84 7.10 -16.07 8.58
N ARG A 85 8.31 -15.53 8.77
CA ARG A 85 8.49 -14.23 9.45
C ARG A 85 7.69 -13.10 8.81
N SER A 86 7.62 -13.06 7.46
CA SER A 86 6.81 -12.07 6.75
C SER A 86 5.31 -12.27 6.96
N GLU A 87 4.82 -13.51 7.00
CA GLU A 87 3.41 -13.81 7.32
C GLU A 87 3.08 -13.45 8.78
N GLN A 88 4.00 -13.71 9.72
CA GLN A 88 3.85 -13.30 11.12
C GLN A 88 3.79 -11.78 11.25
N GLN A 89 4.66 -11.06 10.54
CA GLN A 89 4.64 -9.59 10.53
C GLN A 89 3.33 -9.05 9.93
N GLN A 90 2.84 -9.64 8.83
CA GLN A 90 1.56 -9.27 8.24
C GLN A 90 0.39 -9.51 9.20
N LEU A 91 0.37 -10.65 9.89
CA LEU A 91 -0.64 -10.93 10.92
C LEU A 91 -0.53 -9.94 12.07
N ALA A 92 0.66 -9.67 12.58
CA ALA A 92 0.87 -8.70 13.65
C ALA A 92 0.37 -7.30 13.26
N THR A 93 0.67 -6.84 12.04
CA THR A 93 0.15 -5.57 11.51
C THR A 93 -1.38 -5.58 11.36
N ALA A 94 -1.96 -6.68 10.88
CA ALA A 94 -3.42 -6.81 10.78
C ALA A 94 -4.09 -6.80 12.17
N HIS A 95 -3.50 -7.49 13.15
CA HIS A 95 -3.97 -7.48 14.53
C HIS A 95 -3.85 -6.10 15.18
N SER A 96 -2.73 -5.39 14.99
CA SER A 96 -2.57 -4.03 15.53
C SER A 96 -3.57 -3.06 14.90
N SER A 97 -3.82 -3.19 13.59
CA SER A 97 -4.80 -2.38 12.87
C SER A 97 -6.22 -2.64 13.36
N ALA A 98 -6.60 -3.90 13.56
CA ALA A 98 -7.91 -4.26 14.10
C ALA A 98 -8.08 -3.78 15.55
N ALA A 99 -7.04 -3.90 16.39
CA ALA A 99 -7.05 -3.40 17.76
C ALA A 99 -7.21 -1.88 17.83
N ALA A 100 -6.52 -1.12 16.96
CA ALA A 100 -6.67 0.33 16.87
C ALA A 100 -8.09 0.74 16.44
N TRP A 101 -8.69 0.02 15.49
CA TRP A 101 -10.07 0.24 15.07
C TRP A 101 -11.07 -0.01 16.21
N GLU A 102 -10.96 -1.14 16.90
CA GLU A 102 -11.83 -1.44 18.04
C GLU A 102 -11.63 -0.46 19.20
N HIS A 103 -10.40 -0.01 19.43
CA HIS A 103 -10.12 1.02 20.43
C HIS A 103 -10.85 2.33 20.09
N ALA A 104 -10.72 2.83 18.85
CA ALA A 104 -11.42 4.04 18.42
C ALA A 104 -12.95 3.88 18.47
N ARG A 105 -13.46 2.69 18.12
CA ARG A 105 -14.89 2.36 18.23
C ARG A 105 -15.38 2.35 19.67
N ALA A 106 -14.64 1.75 20.59
CA ALA A 106 -14.96 1.72 22.01
C ALA A 106 -14.95 3.14 22.62
N VAL A 107 -13.98 3.97 22.22
CA VAL A 107 -13.91 5.38 22.61
C VAL A 107 -15.13 6.14 22.08
N ARG A 108 -15.48 5.98 20.79
CA ARG A 108 -16.68 6.60 20.22
C ARG A 108 -17.96 6.17 20.95
N SER A 109 -18.12 4.88 21.24
CA SER A 109 -19.27 4.38 22.02
C SER A 109 -19.35 5.05 23.40
N SER A 110 -18.21 5.16 24.09
CA SER A 110 -18.14 5.78 25.42
C SER A 110 -18.57 7.25 25.37
N ILE A 111 -18.09 7.99 24.37
CA ILE A 111 -18.45 9.39 24.11
C ILE A 111 -19.96 9.51 23.82
N MET A 112 -20.52 8.65 22.97
CA MET A 112 -21.95 8.65 22.62
C MET A 112 -22.85 8.38 23.82
N GLU A 113 -22.36 7.62 24.79
CA GLU A 113 -23.03 7.26 26.04
C GLU A 113 -22.78 8.27 27.17
N GLY A 114 -22.08 9.38 26.89
CA GLY A 114 -21.74 10.40 27.89
C GLY A 114 -20.75 9.93 28.96
N ARG A 115 -20.09 8.79 28.75
CA ARG A 115 -19.05 8.26 29.63
C ARG A 115 -17.68 8.80 29.23
N MET A 116 -16.81 8.98 30.21
CA MET A 116 -15.42 9.32 29.94
C MET A 116 -14.70 8.11 29.30
N PRO A 117 -14.01 8.28 28.16
CA PRO A 117 -13.20 7.21 27.58
C PRO A 117 -12.09 6.74 28.54
N PRO A 118 -11.61 5.50 28.41
CA PRO A 118 -10.49 5.01 29.20
C PRO A 118 -9.26 5.92 29.07
N ALA A 119 -8.72 6.38 30.20
CA ALA A 119 -7.58 7.26 30.24
C ALA A 119 -6.26 6.49 30.35
N LEU A 120 -5.25 6.96 29.62
CA LEU A 120 -3.85 6.58 29.81
C LEU A 120 -3.27 7.35 31.00
N HIS A 121 -3.15 6.66 32.13
CA HIS A 121 -2.61 7.24 33.35
C HIS A 121 -1.07 7.23 33.43
N GLN A 122 -0.40 6.46 32.58
CA GLN A 122 1.06 6.32 32.57
C GLN A 122 1.62 6.86 31.26
N GLN A 123 1.95 8.15 31.24
CA GLN A 123 2.70 8.78 30.15
C GLN A 123 3.61 9.86 30.75
N TRP A 124 4.86 9.92 30.29
CA TRP A 124 5.89 10.83 30.82
C TRP A 124 6.55 11.69 29.75
N ASP A 125 6.20 11.47 28.48
CA ASP A 125 6.88 12.09 27.35
C ASP A 125 6.36 13.51 27.04
N VAL A 126 5.09 13.78 27.36
CA VAL A 126 4.44 15.08 27.14
C VAL A 126 3.87 15.61 28.43
N VAL A 127 4.22 16.85 28.79
CA VAL A 127 3.67 17.49 30.00
C VAL A 127 2.17 17.79 29.79
N PRO A 128 1.27 17.32 30.68
CA PRO A 128 -0.16 17.58 30.58
C PRO A 128 -0.50 19.07 30.78
N TYR A 129 -1.50 19.57 30.06
CA TYR A 129 -2.21 20.80 30.44
C TYR A 129 -3.08 20.58 31.68
N ASP A 130 -3.61 21.67 32.25
CA ASP A 130 -4.54 21.57 33.38
C ASP A 130 -5.75 20.71 32.99
N ARG A 131 -6.03 19.69 33.81
CA ARG A 131 -7.13 18.71 33.60
C ARG A 131 -7.09 18.01 32.23
N GLU A 132 -5.92 17.90 31.60
CA GLU A 132 -5.75 17.14 30.36
C GLU A 132 -5.80 15.63 30.63
N ILE A 133 -6.62 14.93 29.85
CA ILE A 133 -6.78 13.48 29.92
C ILE A 133 -6.26 12.87 28.63
N PHE A 134 -5.36 11.90 28.75
CA PHE A 134 -4.80 11.19 27.61
C PHE A 134 -5.68 9.99 27.27
N PHE A 135 -6.10 9.85 26.02
CA PHE A 135 -6.95 8.73 25.57
C PHE A 135 -6.13 7.64 24.85
N GLY A 136 -5.07 8.02 24.14
CA GLY A 136 -4.24 7.09 23.37
C GLY A 136 -2.84 7.62 23.09
N HIS A 137 -1.86 6.72 23.02
CA HIS A 137 -0.60 6.94 22.29
C HIS A 137 -0.63 6.03 21.06
N VAL A 138 -0.68 6.63 19.87
CA VAL A 138 -0.97 5.91 18.64
C VAL A 138 0.07 6.17 17.56
N PRO A 139 0.48 5.15 16.78
CA PRO A 139 1.35 5.35 15.64
C PRO A 139 0.58 6.01 14.49
N VAL A 140 1.17 7.04 13.90
CA VAL A 140 0.62 7.82 12.79
C VAL A 140 1.72 8.18 11.80
N THR A 141 1.32 8.49 10.57
CA THR A 141 2.17 9.22 9.62
C THR A 141 1.66 10.66 9.55
N TYR A 142 2.54 11.59 9.89
CA TYR A 142 2.28 13.02 9.91
C TYR A 142 2.70 13.67 8.59
N ALA A 143 1.97 14.70 8.16
CA ALA A 143 2.36 15.59 7.07
C ALA A 143 1.72 16.99 7.24
N ARG A 144 2.25 17.98 6.51
CA ARG A 144 1.79 19.38 6.53
C ARG A 144 1.56 19.90 5.12
N TYR A 145 0.52 20.71 4.92
CA TYR A 145 0.21 21.27 3.60
C TYR A 145 0.70 22.72 3.49
N TYR A 146 1.79 22.95 2.77
CA TYR A 146 2.29 24.30 2.53
C TYR A 146 3.14 24.40 1.23
N GLY A 147 3.18 25.60 0.66
CA GLY A 147 4.10 25.98 -0.42
C GLY A 147 5.43 26.50 0.13
N GLN A 148 6.47 26.55 -0.69
CA GLN A 148 7.76 27.10 -0.30
C GLN A 148 8.14 28.27 -1.21
N ASP A 149 8.71 29.31 -0.62
CA ASP A 149 9.36 30.37 -1.39
C ASP A 149 10.74 29.87 -1.86
N VAL A 150 10.78 29.31 -3.07
CA VAL A 150 12.04 28.89 -3.69
C VAL A 150 12.68 30.10 -4.35
N ALA A 151 13.76 30.63 -3.77
CA ALA A 151 14.56 31.67 -4.39
C ALA A 151 15.24 31.12 -5.67
N TYR A 152 14.84 31.63 -6.83
CA TYR A 152 15.37 31.24 -8.13
C TYR A 152 16.77 31.83 -8.33
N GLN A 153 17.81 31.00 -8.31
CA GLN A 153 19.13 31.39 -8.82
C GLN A 153 19.17 31.17 -10.34
N GLN A 154 19.07 32.26 -11.10
CA GLN A 154 19.25 32.24 -12.54
C GLN A 154 20.73 31.94 -12.86
N SER A 155 21.00 30.85 -13.56
CA SER A 155 22.33 30.63 -14.14
C SER A 155 22.42 31.39 -15.46
N SER A 156 23.31 32.39 -15.50
CA SER A 156 23.70 33.08 -16.73
C SER A 156 24.92 32.37 -17.33
N THR A 157 24.80 31.93 -18.59
CA THR A 157 25.92 31.36 -19.34
C THR A 157 26.47 32.43 -20.28
N ILE A 158 27.75 32.77 -20.16
CA ILE A 158 28.46 33.64 -21.12
C ILE A 158 29.07 32.73 -22.18
N ALA A 159 28.60 32.83 -23.43
CA ALA A 159 29.12 32.06 -24.56
C ALA A 159 29.82 33.01 -25.55
N LEU A 160 31.09 32.72 -25.88
CA LEU A 160 31.92 33.47 -26.83
C LEU A 160 32.37 32.53 -27.95
N GLY A 161 32.14 32.90 -29.22
CA GLY A 161 32.55 32.08 -30.37
C GLY A 161 31.72 32.31 -31.63
N ARG A 162 31.78 31.34 -32.57
CA ARG A 162 31.06 31.40 -33.85
C ARG A 162 29.55 31.57 -33.61
N PRO A 163 28.82 32.38 -34.41
CA PRO A 163 27.42 32.72 -34.14
C PRO A 163 26.49 31.51 -33.89
N ALA A 164 26.66 30.43 -34.66
CA ALA A 164 25.88 29.20 -34.48
C ALA A 164 26.10 28.52 -33.12
N PHE A 165 27.31 28.58 -32.57
CA PHE A 165 27.63 28.04 -31.24
C PHE A 165 27.00 28.86 -30.12
N VAL A 166 27.02 30.20 -30.24
CA VAL A 166 26.38 31.10 -29.26
C VAL A 166 24.86 30.89 -29.23
N VAL A 167 24.22 30.77 -30.41
CA VAL A 167 22.78 30.48 -30.50
C VAL A 167 22.44 29.12 -29.87
N GLY A 168 23.25 28.09 -30.14
CA GLY A 168 23.08 26.77 -29.52
C GLY A 168 23.22 26.80 -27.99
N ALA A 169 24.22 27.51 -27.47
CA ALA A 169 24.44 27.65 -26.03
C ALA A 169 23.28 28.40 -25.35
N LEU A 170 22.79 29.50 -25.94
CA LEU A 170 21.64 30.25 -25.41
C LEU A 170 20.35 29.42 -25.42
N ALA A 171 20.11 28.60 -26.45
CA ALA A 171 18.95 27.72 -26.53
C ALA A 171 18.99 26.63 -25.45
N VAL A 172 20.16 26.01 -25.22
CA VAL A 172 20.34 25.02 -24.15
C VAL A 172 20.16 25.66 -22.77
N THR A 173 20.73 26.83 -22.53
CA THR A 173 20.56 27.57 -21.27
C THR A 173 19.11 28.01 -21.07
N ALA A 174 18.38 28.40 -22.11
CA ALA A 174 16.96 28.74 -22.02
C ALA A 174 16.10 27.52 -21.66
N ILE A 175 16.35 26.36 -22.26
CA ILE A 175 15.66 25.09 -21.91
C ILE A 175 15.97 24.70 -20.47
N ALA A 176 17.24 24.73 -20.06
CA ALA A 176 17.64 24.44 -18.68
C ALA A 176 17.01 25.40 -17.68
N ASN A 177 16.98 26.71 -17.99
CA ASN A 177 16.33 27.72 -17.16
C ASN A 177 14.80 27.55 -17.11
N SER A 178 14.17 27.14 -18.22
CA SER A 178 12.73 26.84 -18.22
C SER A 178 12.40 25.57 -17.42
N ALA A 179 13.23 24.53 -17.52
CA ALA A 179 13.05 23.29 -16.77
C ALA A 179 13.26 23.54 -15.27
N ALA A 180 14.31 24.31 -14.91
CA ALA A 180 14.58 24.75 -13.55
C ALA A 180 13.47 25.64 -12.99
N ARG A 181 12.91 26.54 -13.81
CA ARG A 181 11.75 27.37 -13.43
C ARG A 181 10.50 26.53 -13.24
N SER A 182 10.23 25.56 -14.11
CA SER A 182 9.09 24.65 -13.97
C SER A 182 9.25 23.70 -12.77
N SER A 183 10.47 23.23 -12.47
CA SER A 183 10.72 22.45 -11.25
C SER A 183 10.61 23.32 -10.02
N ALA A 184 11.12 24.55 -10.04
CA ALA A 184 10.98 25.51 -8.93
C ALA A 184 9.51 25.89 -8.71
N ALA A 185 8.72 26.10 -9.75
CA ALA A 185 7.28 26.37 -9.64
C ALA A 185 6.51 25.15 -9.10
N LYS A 186 6.84 23.93 -9.54
CA LYS A 186 6.27 22.69 -8.98
C LYS A 186 6.69 22.46 -7.53
N GLN A 187 7.92 22.83 -7.17
CA GLN A 187 8.42 22.78 -5.80
C GLN A 187 7.90 23.92 -4.92
N ALA A 188 7.46 25.04 -5.49
CA ALA A 188 6.85 26.14 -4.77
C ALA A 188 5.34 25.91 -4.52
N ALA A 189 4.70 25.07 -5.35
CA ALA A 189 3.29 24.75 -5.22
C ALA A 189 2.95 24.17 -3.82
N PRO A 190 1.81 24.56 -3.24
CA PRO A 190 1.28 23.94 -2.03
C PRO A 190 1.09 22.44 -2.23
N GLN A 191 1.73 21.64 -1.38
CA GLN A 191 1.63 20.18 -1.39
C GLN A 191 1.86 19.63 0.03
N TRP A 192 1.48 18.37 0.24
CA TRP A 192 1.78 17.66 1.47
C TRP A 192 3.29 17.39 1.59
N ARG A 193 3.88 17.86 2.67
CA ARG A 193 5.31 17.78 2.99
C ARG A 193 5.51 17.23 4.40
N GLU A 194 6.76 17.04 4.79
CA GLU A 194 7.15 16.58 6.13
C GLU A 194 6.56 15.21 6.48
N TRP A 195 6.44 14.33 5.49
CA TRP A 195 6.00 12.96 5.68
C TRP A 195 6.91 12.24 6.67
N GLN A 196 6.40 11.95 7.87
CA GLN A 196 7.14 11.26 8.93
C GLN A 196 6.25 10.27 9.66
N SER A 197 6.70 9.01 9.77
CA SER A 197 6.06 8.03 10.67
C SER A 197 6.52 8.26 12.10
N THR A 198 5.56 8.47 13.01
CA THR A 198 5.82 8.85 14.41
C THR A 198 4.67 8.43 15.34
N GLY A 199 4.80 8.72 16.64
CA GLY A 199 3.74 8.59 17.64
C GLY A 199 3.00 9.91 17.88
N ALA A 200 1.70 9.80 18.16
CA ALA A 200 0.86 10.91 18.59
C ALA A 200 0.10 10.55 19.86
N TYR A 201 0.10 11.48 20.82
CA TYR A 201 -0.83 11.44 21.94
C TYR A 201 -2.14 12.13 21.54
N VAL A 202 -3.24 11.42 21.75
CA VAL A 202 -4.60 11.95 21.57
C VAL A 202 -5.16 12.21 22.95
N THR A 203 -5.48 13.47 23.25
CA THR A 203 -5.93 13.89 24.58
C THR A 203 -7.29 14.56 24.51
N SER A 204 -7.80 15.03 25.65
CA SER A 204 -9.00 15.88 25.72
C SER A 204 -8.79 17.29 25.19
N HIS A 205 -7.55 17.78 25.07
CA HIS A 205 -7.28 19.17 24.67
C HIS A 205 -6.64 19.29 23.28
N ARG A 206 -5.82 18.33 22.89
CA ARG A 206 -4.99 18.41 21.69
C ARG A 206 -4.62 17.04 21.15
N ILE A 207 -4.04 17.08 19.97
CA ILE A 207 -3.19 16.02 19.44
C ILE A 207 -1.74 16.50 19.57
N ALA A 208 -0.93 15.80 20.37
CA ALA A 208 0.50 16.06 20.49
C ALA A 208 1.28 15.07 19.63
N VAL A 209 2.10 15.54 18.70
CA VAL A 209 2.81 14.70 17.71
C VAL A 209 4.31 14.95 17.83
N HIS A 210 5.11 13.88 17.89
CA HIS A 210 6.56 14.01 17.96
C HIS A 210 7.17 14.07 16.55
N VAL A 211 7.65 15.23 16.12
CA VAL A 211 8.16 15.45 14.75
C VAL A 211 9.55 16.06 14.86
N GLY A 212 10.52 15.52 14.12
CA GLY A 212 11.88 16.06 14.09
C GLY A 212 12.59 16.21 15.45
N GLY A 213 12.21 15.43 16.47
CA GLY A 213 12.77 15.52 17.82
C GLY A 213 12.08 16.54 18.74
N GLN A 214 10.94 17.08 18.33
CA GLN A 214 10.15 18.04 19.10
C GLN A 214 8.68 17.63 19.17
N TRP A 215 8.01 17.97 20.27
CA TRP A 215 6.57 17.79 20.42
C TRP A 215 5.83 18.99 19.86
N LEU A 216 5.02 18.75 18.83
CA LEU A 216 4.09 19.72 18.27
C LEU A 216 2.71 19.48 18.87
N SER A 217 2.03 20.55 19.29
CA SER A 217 0.69 20.48 19.90
C SER A 217 -0.34 21.13 18.99
N PHE A 218 -1.40 20.39 18.68
CA PHE A 218 -2.50 20.83 17.85
C PHE A 218 -3.79 20.83 18.67
N ASP A 219 -4.09 21.97 19.29
CA ASP A 219 -5.25 22.14 20.15
C ASP A 219 -6.55 22.07 19.34
N TYR A 220 -7.56 21.34 19.83
CA TYR A 220 -8.85 21.24 19.14
C TYR A 220 -9.55 22.59 19.03
N ALA A 221 -9.41 23.44 20.06
CA ALA A 221 -9.98 24.78 20.09
C ALA A 221 -9.38 25.74 19.02
N ALA A 222 -8.20 25.42 18.49
CA ALA A 222 -7.57 26.19 17.42
C ALA A 222 -7.93 25.68 16.01
N MET A 223 -8.64 24.55 15.91
CA MET A 223 -9.04 23.97 14.63
C MET A 223 -10.17 24.80 14.01
N THR A 224 -10.00 25.18 12.74
CA THR A 224 -11.05 25.87 11.96
C THR A 224 -11.90 24.90 11.14
N ALA A 225 -11.32 23.76 10.76
CA ALA A 225 -12.03 22.68 10.08
C ALA A 225 -11.38 21.33 10.37
N VAL A 226 -12.20 20.29 10.46
CA VAL A 226 -11.77 18.90 10.67
C VAL A 226 -12.39 18.03 9.58
N TYR A 227 -11.55 17.33 8.83
CA TYR A 227 -11.93 16.41 7.76
C TYR A 227 -11.48 15.00 8.17
N PRO A 228 -12.31 14.27 8.94
CA PRO A 228 -12.05 12.88 9.25
C PRO A 228 -12.43 12.01 8.05
N GLU A 229 -11.58 11.04 7.71
CA GLU A 229 -11.91 9.98 6.76
C GLU A 229 -11.40 8.66 7.33
N VAL A 230 -12.21 8.05 8.20
CA VAL A 230 -11.78 6.86 8.96
C VAL A 230 -11.63 5.62 8.09
N ALA A 231 -12.36 5.55 6.96
CA ALA A 231 -12.26 4.44 6.02
C ALA A 231 -10.88 4.38 5.35
N SER A 232 -10.33 5.54 4.96
CA SER A 232 -8.93 5.65 4.50
C SER A 232 -7.93 5.85 5.62
N ARG A 233 -8.38 5.90 6.88
CA ARG A 233 -7.56 6.10 8.07
C ARG A 233 -6.74 7.38 8.00
N THR A 234 -7.42 8.47 7.66
CA THR A 234 -6.81 9.79 7.54
C THR A 234 -7.61 10.82 8.32
N LEU A 235 -6.91 11.78 8.88
CA LEU A 235 -7.46 12.97 9.51
C LEU A 235 -6.75 14.19 8.96
N VAL A 236 -7.50 15.16 8.45
CA VAL A 236 -6.96 16.47 8.09
C VAL A 236 -7.57 17.54 8.99
N CYS A 237 -6.73 18.36 9.62
CA CYS A 237 -7.15 19.49 10.44
C CYS A 237 -6.60 20.78 9.85
N GLN A 238 -7.43 21.80 9.74
CA GLN A 238 -7.05 23.15 9.35
C GLN A 238 -7.04 24.07 10.57
N PHE A 239 -6.20 25.10 10.49
CA PHE A 239 -5.98 26.08 11.54
C PHE A 239 -5.90 27.47 10.92
N ALA A 240 -6.30 28.50 11.67
CA ALA A 240 -6.17 29.88 11.19
C ALA A 240 -4.72 30.38 11.19
N SER A 241 -3.94 29.96 12.19
CA SER A 241 -2.61 30.49 12.48
C SER A 241 -1.46 29.66 11.92
N THR A 242 -1.75 28.51 11.29
CA THR A 242 -0.71 27.59 10.83
C THR A 242 -1.19 26.72 9.68
N ALA A 243 -0.25 26.05 9.01
CA ALA A 243 -0.56 25.14 7.91
C ALA A 243 -1.52 24.02 8.33
N PRO A 244 -2.28 23.41 7.41
CA PRO A 244 -3.06 22.22 7.70
C PRO A 244 -2.17 21.02 8.11
N MET A 245 -2.67 20.21 9.04
CA MET A 245 -2.08 18.95 9.47
C MET A 245 -2.80 17.78 8.80
N LEU A 246 -2.05 16.77 8.36
CA LEU A 246 -2.55 15.45 8.01
C LEU A 246 -1.95 14.41 8.95
N LEU A 247 -2.81 13.54 9.47
CA LEU A 247 -2.42 12.30 10.12
C LEU A 247 -2.99 11.13 9.30
N SER A 248 -2.19 10.11 9.05
CA SER A 248 -2.62 8.89 8.39
C SER A 248 -2.16 7.63 9.10
N GLY A 249 -2.83 6.51 8.83
CA GLY A 249 -2.56 5.21 9.45
C GLY A 249 -3.52 4.90 10.59
N ASP A 250 -3.34 3.73 11.22
CA ASP A 250 -4.30 3.16 12.15
C ASP A 250 -4.62 4.09 13.34
N GLY A 251 -3.62 4.83 13.84
CA GLY A 251 -3.81 5.80 14.93
C GLY A 251 -4.67 7.00 14.58
N ALA A 252 -4.74 7.39 13.30
CA ALA A 252 -5.51 8.55 12.86
C ALA A 252 -7.02 8.38 13.08
N VAL A 253 -7.50 7.12 13.18
CA VAL A 253 -8.91 6.81 13.45
C VAL A 253 -9.32 7.28 14.85
N LEU A 254 -8.50 7.03 15.87
CA LEU A 254 -8.76 7.53 17.23
C LEU A 254 -8.68 9.06 17.25
N SER A 255 -7.65 9.64 16.63
CA SER A 255 -7.49 11.08 16.52
C SER A 255 -8.70 11.73 15.87
N ALA A 256 -9.28 11.12 14.83
CA ALA A 256 -10.44 11.63 14.12
C ALA A 256 -11.69 11.64 15.01
N VAL A 257 -11.95 10.56 15.75
CA VAL A 257 -13.09 10.49 16.69
C VAL A 257 -13.00 11.59 17.73
N ILE A 258 -11.84 11.75 18.39
CA ILE A 258 -11.66 12.76 19.42
C ILE A 258 -11.70 14.17 18.83
N ALA A 259 -11.04 14.41 17.69
CA ALA A 259 -11.05 15.71 17.04
C ALA A 259 -12.46 16.18 16.68
N VAL A 260 -13.30 15.29 16.13
CA VAL A 260 -14.70 15.61 15.84
C VAL A 260 -15.48 15.91 17.12
N ALA A 261 -15.33 15.07 18.16
CA ALA A 261 -16.02 15.27 19.42
C ALA A 261 -15.64 16.60 20.09
N GLN A 262 -14.35 16.96 20.07
CA GLN A 262 -13.86 18.16 20.72
C GLN A 262 -14.08 19.43 19.89
N ALA A 263 -14.03 19.36 18.56
CA ALA A 263 -14.23 20.52 17.69
C ALA A 263 -15.72 20.84 17.45
N TYR A 264 -16.59 19.82 17.38
CA TYR A 264 -18.00 19.97 17.00
C TYR A 264 -19.01 19.49 18.05
N GLY A 265 -18.53 18.89 19.15
CA GLY A 265 -19.39 18.38 20.23
C GLY A 265 -19.79 16.91 20.06
N LEU A 266 -20.48 16.39 21.07
CA LEU A 266 -20.83 14.96 21.19
C LEU A 266 -21.80 14.49 20.10
N ASP A 267 -22.76 15.32 19.70
CA ASP A 267 -23.74 14.96 18.67
C ASP A 267 -23.05 14.80 17.30
N ALA A 268 -22.05 15.62 16.99
CA ALA A 268 -21.24 15.43 15.79
C ALA A 268 -20.47 14.11 15.85
N ALA A 269 -19.89 13.72 16.98
CA ALA A 269 -19.21 12.42 17.11
C ALA A 269 -20.17 11.23 16.89
N ARG A 270 -21.46 11.40 17.22
CA ARG A 270 -22.51 10.41 16.99
C ARG A 270 -22.89 10.34 15.50
N ASP A 271 -23.16 11.49 14.88
CA ASP A 271 -23.88 11.54 13.60
C ASP A 271 -22.99 11.87 12.39
N HIS A 272 -21.71 12.19 12.59
CA HIS A 272 -20.81 12.57 11.49
C HIS A 272 -20.66 11.42 10.48
N PRO A 273 -20.96 11.63 9.18
CA PRO A 273 -21.03 10.57 8.18
C PRO A 273 -19.70 9.84 7.99
N ALA A 274 -18.59 10.56 8.05
CA ALA A 274 -17.27 9.95 7.92
C ALA A 274 -16.84 9.12 9.14
N LEU A 275 -17.59 9.12 10.25
CA LEU A 275 -17.39 8.20 11.37
C LEU A 275 -18.31 6.96 11.30
N ALA A 276 -19.29 6.95 10.40
CA ALA A 276 -20.24 5.85 10.24
C ALA A 276 -19.59 4.47 10.02
N PRO A 277 -18.43 4.34 9.32
CA PRO A 277 -17.76 3.04 9.20
C PRO A 277 -17.43 2.39 10.56
N LEU A 278 -17.17 3.18 11.61
CA LEU A 278 -16.88 2.66 12.96
C LEU A 278 -18.09 2.01 13.65
N ASN A 279 -19.28 2.06 13.05
CA ASN A 279 -20.41 1.26 13.51
C ASN A 279 -20.13 -0.25 13.33
N GLN A 280 -19.28 -0.60 12.37
CA GLN A 280 -18.88 -1.98 12.10
C GLN A 280 -17.65 -2.35 12.95
N PRO A 281 -17.58 -3.60 13.45
CA PRO A 281 -16.37 -4.12 14.08
C PRO A 281 -15.20 -4.13 13.10
N ALA A 282 -13.99 -4.21 13.63
CA ALA A 282 -12.80 -4.43 12.84
C ALA A 282 -12.91 -5.72 12.05
N ALA A 283 -12.38 -5.71 10.82
CA ALA A 283 -12.25 -6.93 10.04
C ALA A 283 -11.33 -7.92 10.77
N GLU A 284 -11.68 -9.20 10.71
CA GLU A 284 -10.87 -10.26 11.33
C GLU A 284 -9.45 -10.26 10.72
N PRO A 285 -8.39 -10.20 11.56
CA PRO A 285 -7.02 -10.25 11.09
C PRO A 285 -6.73 -11.55 10.32
N ALA A 286 -6.64 -11.46 9.01
CA ALA A 286 -6.44 -12.61 8.15
C ALA A 286 -5.31 -12.37 7.15
N LEU A 287 -4.53 -13.43 6.90
CA LEU A 287 -3.59 -13.43 5.79
C LEU A 287 -4.33 -13.44 4.45
N PRO A 288 -3.76 -12.83 3.40
CA PRO A 288 -4.33 -12.92 2.07
C PRO A 288 -4.50 -14.39 1.65
N PRO A 289 -5.59 -14.72 0.94
CA PRO A 289 -5.86 -16.08 0.52
C PRO A 289 -4.74 -16.61 -0.38
N ILE A 290 -4.39 -17.89 -0.21
CA ILE A 290 -3.39 -18.52 -1.07
C ILE A 290 -4.05 -18.89 -2.41
N GLY A 291 -3.74 -18.14 -3.46
CA GLY A 291 -4.29 -18.36 -4.82
C GLY A 291 -5.55 -17.53 -5.07
N ARG A 292 -6.19 -17.73 -6.22
CA ARG A 292 -7.49 -17.07 -6.50
C ARG A 292 -8.53 -17.58 -5.49
N PRO A 293 -9.43 -16.69 -5.01
CA PRO A 293 -10.58 -17.13 -4.23
C PRO A 293 -11.37 -18.18 -5.05
N PRO A 294 -12.04 -19.15 -4.41
CA PRO A 294 -12.99 -19.98 -5.12
C PRO A 294 -13.93 -19.04 -5.89
N ARG A 295 -14.12 -19.30 -7.19
CA ARG A 295 -15.22 -18.66 -7.92
C ARG A 295 -16.46 -19.36 -7.41
N ASP A 296 -17.31 -18.61 -6.73
CA ASP A 296 -18.67 -19.02 -6.39
C ASP A 296 -19.49 -19.25 -7.67
#